data_AF-A0A5M8NZV3-F1
#
_entry.id   AF-A0A5M8NZV3-F1
#
_cell.length_a   1.000
_cell.length_b   1.000
_cell.length_c   1.000
_cell.angle_alpha   90.00
_cell.angle_beta   90.00
_cell.angle_gamma   90.00
#
_symmetry.space_group_name_H-M   'P 1'
#
loop_
_entity.id
_entity.type
_entity.pdbx_description
1 polymer ?
#
loop_
_entity_poly.entity_id
_entity_poly.type
_entity_poly.pdbx_seq_one_letter_code
_entity_poly.pdbx_strand_id
1 'polypeptide(L)'
;MRNDFSNYFNNSSENKWYNSSYIGVSLSIPVFDGLQKRSKSRQAKLEYTRTGLILDNTKERFNVDFKNAINNYYNNKTNVERQNQNINLAEKVYVETALKYREGLASMSDLLQDEMGLSNAQASYLNALYNFKEAEINIMSLNGEIKYLINK
;
A
#
# COMPACT_ATOMS: atom_id res chain seq x y z
N MET A 1 12.69 10.45 58.42
CA MET A 1 11.46 9.99 59.12
C MET A 1 10.53 9.44 58.04
N ARG A 2 10.06 8.19 58.01
CA ARG A 2 10.10 7.04 58.93
C ARG A 2 9.97 5.78 58.05
N ASN A 3 10.88 4.82 58.24
CA ASN A 3 10.90 3.49 57.65
C ASN A 3 9.96 2.57 58.44
N ASP A 4 8.64 2.72 58.27
CA ASP A 4 7.67 2.00 59.11
C ASP A 4 6.79 1.01 58.34
N PHE A 5 7.22 0.55 57.16
CA PHE A 5 6.45 -0.41 56.35
C PHE A 5 7.10 -1.80 56.18
N SER A 6 8.32 -2.04 56.70
CA SER A 6 9.02 -3.31 56.49
C SER A 6 8.78 -4.37 57.57
N ASN A 7 8.14 -4.04 58.69
CA ASN A 7 8.08 -4.94 59.86
C ASN A 7 6.81 -5.83 59.92
N TYR A 8 5.96 -5.81 58.90
CA TYR A 8 4.74 -6.63 58.88
C TYR A 8 4.92 -8.04 58.28
N PHE A 9 6.12 -8.37 57.77
CA PHE A 9 6.39 -9.65 57.10
C PHE A 9 7.54 -10.47 57.71
N ASN A 10 7.90 -10.24 58.98
CA ASN A 10 8.79 -11.15 59.70
C ASN A 10 7.99 -12.32 60.28
N ASN A 11 7.94 -13.40 59.51
CA ASN A 11 7.36 -14.67 59.88
C ASN A 11 8.43 -15.50 60.62
N SER A 12 8.26 -15.74 61.93
CA SER A 12 9.07 -16.71 62.66
C SER A 12 8.24 -17.42 63.74
N SER A 13 8.04 -18.71 63.48
CA SER A 13 7.90 -19.83 64.39
C SER A 13 6.98 -19.65 65.60
N GLU A 14 5.67 -19.62 65.38
CA GLU A 14 4.71 -20.36 66.21
C GLU A 14 3.32 -20.36 65.54
N ASN A 15 2.84 -21.56 65.24
CA ASN A 15 1.71 -21.81 64.38
C ASN A 15 0.37 -21.59 65.12
N LYS A 16 -0.41 -20.57 64.72
CA LYS A 16 -1.86 -20.51 64.97
C LYS A 16 -2.56 -19.94 63.74
N TRP A 17 -3.06 -20.83 62.88
CA TRP A 17 -3.89 -20.45 61.74
C TRP A 17 -5.22 -19.84 62.21
N TYR A 18 -5.30 -18.51 62.22
CA TYR A 18 -6.57 -17.81 62.19
C TYR A 18 -6.91 -17.48 60.75
N ASN A 19 -7.98 -18.07 60.24
CA ASN A 19 -8.48 -17.84 58.88
C ASN A 19 -9.08 -16.43 58.80
N SER A 20 -8.26 -15.41 58.50
CA SER A 20 -8.73 -14.03 58.34
C SER A 20 -8.87 -13.69 56.85
N SER A 21 -10.10 -13.46 56.42
CA SER A 21 -10.42 -12.90 55.10
C SER A 21 -10.89 -11.46 55.29
N TYR A 22 -10.28 -10.51 54.59
CA TYR A 22 -10.67 -9.11 54.62
C TYR A 22 -11.28 -8.73 53.27
N ILE A 23 -12.50 -8.18 53.30
CA ILE A 23 -13.12 -7.47 52.18
C ILE A 23 -13.00 -5.98 52.49
N GLY A 24 -12.31 -5.24 51.62
CA GLY A 24 -12.18 -3.78 51.70
C GLY A 24 -12.84 -3.13 50.49
N VAL A 25 -13.65 -2.10 50.73
CA VAL A 25 -14.20 -1.22 49.68
C VAL A 25 -13.47 0.12 49.77
N SER A 26 -12.76 0.50 48.70
CA SER A 26 -12.10 1.81 48.61
C SER A 26 -12.91 2.75 47.71
N LEU A 27 -13.25 3.93 48.23
CA LEU A 27 -13.91 5.00 47.50
C LEU A 27 -12.97 6.20 47.45
N SER A 28 -12.50 6.55 46.26
CA SER A 28 -11.63 7.71 46.03
C SER A 28 -12.40 8.78 45.27
N ILE A 29 -12.67 9.91 45.94
CA ILE A 29 -13.30 11.10 45.35
C ILE A 29 -12.27 12.23 45.40
N PRO A 30 -11.67 12.63 44.27
CA PRO A 30 -10.74 13.74 44.26
C PRO A 30 -11.50 15.06 44.48
N VAL A 31 -11.03 15.86 45.44
CA VAL A 31 -11.69 17.12 45.85
C VAL A 31 -11.35 18.28 44.91
N PHE A 32 -10.22 18.22 44.18
CA PHE A 32 -9.82 19.24 43.19
C PHE A 32 -8.80 18.69 42.17
N ASP A 33 -9.20 18.59 40.90
CA ASP A 33 -8.36 18.07 39.80
C ASP A 33 -7.56 19.15 39.04
N GLY A 34 -7.49 20.39 39.54
CA GLY A 34 -6.70 21.47 38.90
C GLY A 34 -7.03 21.75 37.44
N LEU A 35 -8.31 21.59 37.03
CA LEU A 35 -8.80 21.68 35.64
C LEU A 35 -8.31 20.58 34.69
N GLN A 36 -7.60 19.55 35.17
CA GLN A 36 -7.07 18.47 34.34
C GLN A 36 -8.16 17.75 33.54
N LYS A 37 -9.32 17.47 34.17
CA LYS A 37 -10.48 16.85 33.52
C LYS A 37 -11.00 17.69 32.33
N ARG A 38 -11.05 19.02 32.49
CA ARG A 38 -11.46 19.95 31.44
C ARG A 38 -10.45 19.99 30.29
N SER A 39 -9.15 19.97 30.60
CA SER A 39 -8.09 19.91 29.58
C SER A 39 -8.15 18.61 28.77
N LYS A 40 -8.28 17.45 29.44
CA LYS A 40 -8.45 16.14 28.78
C LYS A 40 -9.69 16.10 27.89
N SER A 41 -10.82 16.67 28.33
CA SER A 41 -12.03 16.77 27.52
C SER A 41 -11.84 17.65 26.28
N ARG A 42 -11.16 18.79 26.41
CA ARG A 42 -10.81 19.65 25.27
C ARG A 42 -9.88 18.95 24.28
N GLN A 43 -8.86 18.25 24.78
CA GLN A 43 -7.96 17.44 23.94
C GLN A 43 -8.72 16.36 23.17
N ALA A 44 -9.59 15.60 23.84
CA ALA A 44 -10.42 14.59 23.19
C ALA A 44 -11.34 15.18 22.11
N LYS A 45 -11.90 16.39 22.33
CA LYS A 45 -12.71 17.08 21.32
C LYS A 45 -11.89 17.52 20.10
N LEU A 46 -10.65 18.00 20.33
CA LEU A 46 -9.72 18.36 19.25
C LEU A 46 -9.29 17.11 18.47
N GLU A 47 -8.99 16.02 19.16
CA GLU A 47 -8.63 14.74 18.55
C GLU A 47 -9.79 14.18 17.71
N TYR A 48 -11.02 14.24 18.20
CA TYR A 48 -12.21 13.87 17.43
C TYR A 48 -12.32 14.68 16.12
N THR A 49 -12.12 16.01 16.21
CA THR A 49 -12.16 16.89 15.05
C THR A 49 -11.04 16.56 14.06
N ARG A 50 -9.83 16.31 14.58
CA ARG A 50 -8.67 15.91 13.79
C ARG A 50 -8.92 14.59 13.06
N THR A 51 -9.49 13.59 13.73
CA THR A 51 -9.83 12.31 13.13
C THR A 51 -10.89 12.46 12.04
N GLY A 52 -11.88 13.35 12.24
CA GLY A 52 -12.83 13.72 11.18
C GLY A 52 -12.15 14.29 9.94
N LEU A 53 -11.23 15.25 10.12
CA LEU A 53 -10.46 15.83 9.02
C LEU A 53 -9.56 14.80 8.32
N ILE A 54 -8.94 13.88 9.07
CA ILE A 54 -8.15 12.78 8.52
C ILE A 54 -9.03 11.87 7.66
N LEU A 55 -10.23 11.53 8.15
CA LEU A 55 -11.17 10.70 7.40
C LEU A 55 -11.56 11.36 6.08
N ASP A 56 -11.92 12.63 6.10
CA ASP A 56 -12.31 13.36 4.89
C ASP A 56 -11.13 13.50 3.91
N ASN A 57 -9.93 13.79 4.42
CA ASN A 57 -8.72 13.81 3.58
C ASN A 57 -8.40 12.44 2.95
N THR A 58 -8.57 11.35 3.71
CA THR A 58 -8.38 9.99 3.19
C THR A 58 -9.40 9.65 2.10
N LYS A 59 -10.66 10.08 2.24
CA LYS A 59 -11.67 9.90 1.19
C LYS A 59 -11.31 10.65 -0.09
N GLU A 60 -10.90 11.91 0.04
CA GLU A 60 -10.48 12.71 -1.13
C GLU A 60 -9.24 12.12 -1.81
N ARG A 61 -8.25 11.67 -1.02
CA ARG A 61 -7.08 10.96 -1.55
C ARG A 61 -7.47 9.70 -2.29
N PHE A 62 -8.34 8.87 -1.71
CA PHE A 62 -8.83 7.66 -2.36
C PHE A 62 -9.52 7.97 -3.70
N ASN A 63 -10.36 9.01 -3.76
CA ASN A 63 -11.02 9.42 -5.00
C ASN A 63 -10.00 9.84 -6.08
N VAL A 64 -8.95 10.56 -5.70
CA VAL A 64 -7.87 10.96 -6.61
C VAL A 64 -7.08 9.74 -7.08
N ASP A 65 -6.68 8.87 -6.15
CA ASP A 65 -5.91 7.66 -6.45
C ASP A 65 -6.69 6.72 -7.38
N PHE A 66 -7.99 6.55 -7.13
CA PHE A 66 -8.88 5.77 -7.99
C PHE A 66 -8.95 6.34 -9.41
N LYS A 67 -9.19 7.65 -9.55
CA LYS A 67 -9.20 8.31 -10.86
C LYS A 67 -7.86 8.17 -11.58
N ASN A 68 -6.75 8.31 -10.86
CA ASN A 68 -5.41 8.14 -11.41
C ASN A 68 -5.17 6.71 -11.89
N ALA A 69 -5.60 5.71 -11.12
CA ALA A 69 -5.47 4.30 -11.51
C ALA A 69 -6.27 3.97 -12.78
N ILE A 70 -7.51 4.47 -12.88
CA ILE A 70 -8.33 4.33 -14.09
C ILE A 70 -7.67 5.00 -15.31
N ASN A 71 -7.18 6.23 -15.14
CA ASN A 71 -6.46 6.93 -16.21
C ASN A 71 -5.20 6.17 -16.64
N ASN A 72 -4.43 5.66 -15.67
CA ASN A 72 -3.24 4.86 -15.94
C ASN A 72 -3.57 3.57 -16.70
N TYR A 73 -4.67 2.90 -16.38
CA TYR A 73 -5.13 1.73 -17.13
C TYR A 73 -5.45 2.05 -18.59
N TYR A 74 -6.24 3.10 -18.85
CA TYR A 74 -6.56 3.50 -20.22
C TYR A 74 -5.33 3.95 -21.02
N ASN A 75 -4.41 4.66 -20.37
CA ASN A 75 -3.13 5.05 -20.97
C ASN A 75 -2.29 3.82 -21.33
N ASN A 76 -2.17 2.85 -20.42
CA ASN A 76 -1.43 1.62 -20.69
C ASN A 76 -2.09 0.77 -21.77
N LYS A 77 -3.43 0.68 -21.80
CA LYS A 77 -4.16 0.02 -22.88
C LYS A 77 -3.82 0.63 -24.25
N THR A 78 -3.92 1.95 -24.35
CA THR A 78 -3.58 2.69 -25.57
C THR A 78 -2.11 2.53 -25.93
N ASN A 79 -1.22 2.40 -24.93
CA ASN A 79 0.20 2.15 -25.16
C ASN A 79 0.45 0.76 -25.76
N VAL A 80 -0.22 -0.28 -25.26
CA VAL A 80 -0.16 -1.64 -25.82
C VAL A 80 -0.61 -1.63 -27.29
N GLU A 81 -1.72 -0.96 -27.60
CA GLU A 81 -2.22 -0.83 -28.97
C GLU A 81 -1.19 -0.13 -29.89
N ARG A 82 -0.57 0.95 -29.43
CA ARG A 82 0.49 1.64 -30.17
C ARG A 82 1.73 0.77 -30.38
N GLN A 83 2.17 0.04 -29.35
CA GLN A 83 3.33 -0.84 -29.49
C GLN A 83 3.06 -2.04 -30.38
N ASN A 84 1.83 -2.54 -30.41
CA ASN A 84 1.42 -3.56 -31.37
C ASN A 84 1.52 -3.04 -32.82
N GLN A 85 1.08 -1.81 -33.07
CA GLN A 85 1.26 -1.17 -34.39
C GLN A 85 2.74 -0.99 -34.74
N ASN A 86 3.58 -0.65 -33.76
CA ASN A 86 5.02 -0.49 -33.94
C ASN A 86 5.72 -1.81 -34.33
N ILE A 87 5.36 -2.94 -33.70
CA ILE A 87 5.84 -4.27 -34.12
C ILE A 87 5.44 -4.53 -35.57
N ASN A 88 4.16 -4.35 -35.92
CA ASN A 88 3.68 -4.61 -37.27
C ASN A 88 4.41 -3.77 -38.33
N LEU A 89 4.81 -2.55 -37.98
CA LEU A 89 5.62 -1.70 -38.85
C LEU A 89 7.05 -2.23 -38.97
N ALA A 90 7.70 -2.53 -37.84
CA ALA A 90 9.06 -3.05 -37.82
C ALA A 90 9.18 -4.40 -38.57
N GLU A 91 8.15 -5.25 -38.46
CA GLU A 91 8.08 -6.52 -39.20
C GLU A 91 8.03 -6.30 -40.70
N LYS A 92 7.25 -5.32 -41.18
CA LYS A 92 7.20 -4.98 -42.61
C LYS A 92 8.55 -4.48 -43.12
N VAL A 93 9.24 -3.63 -42.36
CA VAL A 93 10.57 -3.13 -42.73
C VAL A 93 11.57 -4.28 -42.79
N TYR A 94 11.60 -5.13 -41.78
CA TYR A 94 12.45 -6.32 -41.76
C TYR A 94 12.21 -7.23 -42.97
N VAL A 95 10.95 -7.54 -43.28
CA VAL A 95 10.58 -8.37 -44.44
C VAL A 95 11.04 -7.72 -45.74
N GLU A 96 10.85 -6.41 -45.89
CA GLU A 96 11.29 -5.67 -47.08
C GLU A 96 12.81 -5.71 -47.25
N THR A 97 13.55 -5.47 -46.17
CA THR A 97 15.03 -5.51 -46.18
C THR A 97 15.56 -6.93 -46.40
N ALA A 98 14.91 -7.95 -45.84
CA ALA A 98 15.24 -9.35 -46.09
C ALA A 98 15.05 -9.73 -47.57
N LEU A 99 13.98 -9.23 -48.21
CA LEU A 99 13.76 -9.41 -49.65
C LEU A 99 14.86 -8.71 -50.48
N LYS A 100 15.18 -7.45 -50.17
CA LYS A 100 16.25 -6.71 -50.84
C LYS A 100 17.62 -7.35 -50.66
N TYR A 101 17.91 -7.88 -49.47
CA TYR A 101 19.16 -8.61 -49.21
C TYR A 101 19.26 -9.87 -50.08
N ARG A 102 18.16 -10.63 -50.19
CA ARG A 102 18.09 -11.81 -51.07
C ARG A 102 18.30 -11.46 -52.55
N GLU A 103 17.86 -10.28 -52.96
CA GLU A 103 18.05 -9.74 -54.32
C GLU A 103 19.42 -9.07 -54.52
N GLY A 104 20.27 -8.99 -53.48
CA GLY A 104 21.57 -8.33 -53.52
C GLY A 104 21.50 -6.80 -53.52
N LEU A 105 20.34 -6.23 -53.22
CA LEU A 105 20.07 -4.78 -53.20
C LEU A 105 20.26 -4.14 -51.81
N ALA A 106 20.36 -4.95 -50.75
CA ALA A 106 20.65 -4.49 -49.39
C ALA A 106 21.84 -5.25 -48.79
N SER A 107 22.53 -4.63 -47.83
CA SER A 107 23.68 -5.24 -47.17
C SER A 107 23.25 -6.15 -46.00
N MET A 108 24.13 -7.07 -45.59
CA MET A 108 23.89 -7.89 -44.38
C MET A 108 23.78 -7.01 -43.12
N SER A 109 24.51 -5.89 -43.07
CA SER A 109 24.41 -4.93 -41.97
C SER A 109 23.03 -4.28 -41.88
N ASP A 110 22.41 -3.94 -43.01
CA ASP A 110 21.06 -3.36 -43.02
C ASP A 110 20.04 -4.38 -42.50
N LEU A 111 20.15 -5.63 -42.94
CA LEU A 111 19.29 -6.72 -42.46
C LEU A 111 19.40 -6.93 -40.94
N LEU A 112 20.62 -6.98 -40.42
CA LEU A 112 20.85 -7.13 -38.97
C LEU A 112 20.36 -5.91 -38.18
N GLN A 113 20.49 -4.70 -38.74
CA GLN A 113 20.00 -3.48 -38.11
C GLN A 113 18.48 -3.49 -37.99
N ASP A 114 17.77 -3.91 -39.04
CA ASP A 114 16.31 -4.00 -39.03
C ASP A 114 15.81 -5.16 -38.17
N GLU A 115 16.52 -6.29 -38.12
CA GLU A 115 16.24 -7.39 -37.20
C GLU A 115 16.37 -6.95 -35.73
N MET A 116 17.42 -6.19 -35.39
CA MET A 116 17.55 -5.56 -34.07
C MET A 116 16.40 -4.59 -33.80
N GLY A 117 15.98 -3.81 -34.81
CA GLY A 117 14.82 -2.93 -34.73
C GLY A 117 13.52 -3.67 -34.39
N LEU A 118 13.25 -4.78 -35.07
CA LEU A 118 12.12 -5.66 -34.80
C LEU A 118 12.16 -6.25 -33.39
N SER A 119 13.32 -6.76 -32.97
CA SER A 119 13.51 -7.30 -31.62
C SER A 119 13.26 -6.24 -30.53
N ASN A 120 13.73 -5.00 -30.73
CA ASN A 120 13.48 -3.89 -29.83
C ASN A 120 12.00 -3.50 -29.76
N ALA A 121 11.28 -3.53 -30.90
CA ALA A 121 9.84 -3.28 -30.94
C ALA A 121 9.07 -4.38 -30.17
N GLN A 122 9.46 -5.65 -30.34
CA GLN A 122 8.91 -6.78 -29.61
C GLN A 122 9.11 -6.66 -28.10
N ALA A 123 10.32 -6.32 -27.66
CA ALA A 123 10.61 -6.08 -26.25
C ALA A 123 9.76 -4.92 -25.68
N SER A 124 9.60 -3.83 -26.43
CA SER A 124 8.80 -2.67 -26.03
C SER A 124 7.32 -3.00 -25.86
N TYR A 125 6.76 -3.84 -26.74
CA TYR A 125 5.38 -4.33 -26.60
C TYR A 125 5.20 -5.23 -25.39
N LEU A 126 6.13 -6.16 -25.12
CA LEU A 126 6.08 -7.02 -23.94
C LEU A 126 6.09 -6.19 -22.66
N ASN A 127 6.95 -5.17 -22.58
CA ASN A 127 6.96 -4.23 -21.46
C ASN A 127 5.64 -3.45 -21.34
N ALA A 128 5.07 -2.99 -22.46
CA ALA A 128 3.77 -2.31 -22.42
C ALA A 128 2.65 -3.24 -21.94
N LEU A 129 2.66 -4.50 -22.36
CA LEU A 129 1.68 -5.51 -21.94
C LEU A 129 1.80 -5.81 -20.44
N TYR A 130 3.03 -5.93 -19.94
CA TYR A 130 3.29 -6.08 -18.52
C TYR A 130 2.73 -4.91 -17.70
N ASN A 131 3.03 -3.68 -18.08
CA ASN A 131 2.54 -2.48 -17.39
C ASN A 131 1.00 -2.37 -17.45
N PHE A 132 0.38 -2.80 -18.54
CA PHE A 132 -1.08 -2.87 -18.64
C PHE A 132 -1.68 -3.86 -17.62
N LYS A 133 -1.06 -5.03 -17.46
CA LYS A 133 -1.48 -6.02 -16.45
C LYS A 133 -1.27 -5.54 -15.03
N GLU A 134 -0.18 -4.85 -14.75
CA GLU A 134 0.04 -4.20 -13.46
C GLU A 134 -1.05 -3.15 -13.17
N ALA A 135 -1.40 -2.31 -14.15
CA ALA A 135 -2.47 -1.32 -14.01
C ALA A 135 -3.85 -1.95 -13.78
N GLU A 136 -4.13 -3.09 -14.44
CA GLU A 136 -5.35 -3.89 -14.22
C GLU A 136 -5.43 -4.40 -12.76
N ILE A 137 -4.34 -4.97 -12.24
CA ILE A 137 -4.25 -5.41 -10.83
C ILE A 137 -4.41 -4.24 -9.86
N ASN A 138 -3.83 -3.08 -10.18
CA ASN A 138 -3.93 -1.89 -9.33
C ASN A 138 -5.38 -1.41 -9.18
N ILE A 139 -6.17 -1.39 -10.26
CA ILE A 139 -7.60 -1.07 -10.17
C ILE A 139 -8.35 -2.09 -9.31
N MET A 140 -8.08 -3.39 -9.49
CA MET A 140 -8.67 -4.45 -8.66
C MET A 140 -8.34 -4.27 -7.18
N SER A 141 -7.12 -3.80 -6.88
CA SER A 141 -6.68 -3.47 -5.51
C SER A 141 -7.49 -2.34 -4.87
N LEU A 142 -7.76 -1.28 -5.64
CA LEU A 142 -8.46 -0.09 -5.16
C LEU A 142 -9.97 -0.31 -5.02
N ASN A 143 -10.57 -1.19 -5.82
CA ASN A 143 -11.98 -1.59 -5.68
C ASN A 143 -12.27 -2.44 -4.42
N GLY A 144 -11.25 -2.79 -3.64
CA GLY A 144 -11.42 -3.58 -2.42
C GLY A 144 -11.58 -5.08 -2.66
N GLU A 145 -11.47 -5.56 -3.90
CA GLU A 145 -11.56 -6.99 -4.24
C GLU A 145 -10.37 -7.80 -3.68
N ILE A 146 -9.22 -7.17 -3.40
CA ILE A 146 -8.07 -7.87 -2.81
C ILE A 146 -8.34 -8.35 -1.37
N LYS A 147 -9.23 -7.70 -0.61
CA LYS A 147 -9.66 -8.24 0.70
C LYS A 147 -10.36 -9.60 0.58
N TYR A 148 -10.93 -9.92 -0.58
CA TYR A 148 -11.57 -11.20 -0.86
C TYR A 148 -10.61 -12.25 -1.45
N LEU A 149 -9.47 -11.85 -2.02
CA LEU A 149 -8.47 -12.77 -2.57
C LEU A 149 -7.42 -13.22 -1.55
N ILE A 150 -7.17 -12.43 -0.50
CA ILE A 150 -6.23 -12.79 0.58
C ILE A 150 -6.90 -13.68 1.65
N ASN A 151 -8.22 -13.84 1.59
CA ASN A 151 -8.99 -14.59 2.59
C ASN A 151 -9.69 -15.83 2.00
N LYS A 152 -9.01 -16.55 1.11
CA LYS A 152 -9.45 -17.84 0.57
C LYS A 152 -8.36 -18.89 0.69
#